data_AF-A0A0D7AD01-F1
#
_entry.id   AF-A0A0D7AD01-F1
#
_cell.length_a   1.000
_cell.length_b   1.000
_cell.length_c   1.000
_cell.angle_alpha   90.00
_cell.angle_beta   90.00
_cell.angle_gamma   90.00
#
_symmetry.space_group_name_H-M   'P 1'
#
loop_
_entity.id
_entity.type
_entity.pdbx_description
1 polymer ?
#
loop_
_entity_poly.entity_id
_entity_poly.type
_entity_poly.pdbx_seq_one_letter_code
_entity_poly.pdbx_strand_id
1 'polypeptide(L)'
;MSSKELDTRISKLPPCYGVRHFKNGISHLSQVSGPERKQIAHVLVACLVGKVPKRALIAIRSLLDFTYLSQYASHDEVTLGYLEDVLNVYYEHMDAFIAYGCRKHLNIPKFHSLHHYLDSIPRMGTTDNYNTEMFERLHIDFAKKGWRASNHRDEFPQMIRWLSRQEKMVAFRKYIQRLELEDLVASAEQDDDDDEEDARQPMQSYTQNPAGATVAIAKYPPFPHKLLSTIESAHHCPSFSAVLKTYLNSLMQNPQRRQNAIQDHFLPFTRVDVFTSFKLFLPKIGDESSFI
;
A
#
# COMPACT_ATOMS: atom_id res chain seq x y z
N MET A 1 39.15 18.07 -0.58
CA MET A 1 38.59 18.49 -1.88
C MET A 1 37.83 19.80 -1.70
N SER A 2 38.03 20.79 -2.56
CA SER A 2 37.28 22.07 -2.49
C SER A 2 35.90 21.94 -3.15
N SER A 3 34.97 22.83 -2.78
CA SER A 3 33.63 22.92 -3.38
C SER A 3 33.71 23.12 -4.91
N LYS A 4 34.56 24.03 -5.39
CA LYS A 4 34.80 24.27 -6.82
C LYS A 4 35.31 23.04 -7.58
N GLU A 5 36.18 22.24 -6.97
CA GLU A 5 36.69 21.00 -7.59
C GLU A 5 35.56 19.96 -7.74
N LEU A 6 34.70 19.80 -6.72
CA LEU A 6 33.56 18.91 -6.77
C LEU A 6 32.58 19.31 -7.88
N ASP A 7 32.23 20.59 -7.95
CA ASP A 7 31.32 21.11 -8.97
C ASP A 7 31.90 20.95 -10.38
N THR A 8 33.22 21.15 -10.55
CA THR A 8 33.91 20.95 -11.84
C THR A 8 33.89 19.49 -12.27
N ARG A 9 34.01 18.54 -11.34
CA ARG A 9 33.93 17.11 -11.68
C ARG A 9 32.50 16.71 -12.04
N ILE A 10 31.53 17.17 -11.27
CA ILE A 10 30.11 16.90 -11.51
C ILE A 10 29.68 17.46 -12.87
N SER A 11 30.09 18.67 -13.24
CA SER A 11 29.73 19.29 -14.52
C SER A 11 30.41 18.65 -15.73
N LYS A 12 31.54 17.96 -15.52
CA LYS A 12 32.29 17.26 -16.57
C LYS A 12 31.85 15.80 -16.78
N LEU A 13 30.93 15.28 -15.98
CA LEU A 13 30.41 13.94 -16.20
C LEU A 13 29.72 13.86 -17.57
N PRO A 14 29.99 12.81 -18.37
CA PRO A 14 29.30 12.62 -19.63
C PRO A 14 27.78 12.45 -19.36
N PRO A 15 26.92 12.90 -20.28
CA PRO A 15 25.49 12.61 -20.18
C PRO A 15 25.25 11.09 -20.10
N CYS A 16 24.52 10.65 -19.08
CA CYS A 16 24.15 9.25 -18.89
C CYS A 16 22.63 9.12 -18.86
N TYR A 17 22.11 8.04 -19.43
CA TYR A 17 20.68 7.77 -19.41
C TYR A 17 20.17 7.61 -17.98
N GLY A 18 19.07 8.27 -17.64
CA GLY A 18 18.45 8.22 -16.30
C GLY A 18 19.16 9.02 -15.21
N VAL A 19 20.27 9.71 -15.52
CA VAL A 19 21.03 10.54 -14.57
C VAL A 19 20.92 12.01 -14.93
N ARG A 20 20.56 12.86 -13.96
CA ARG A 20 20.50 14.31 -14.16
C ARG A 20 21.91 14.88 -14.33
N HIS A 21 22.11 15.65 -15.39
CA HIS A 21 23.35 16.38 -15.59
C HIS A 21 23.32 17.73 -14.86
N PHE A 22 24.26 17.95 -13.94
CA PHE A 22 24.37 19.14 -13.12
C PHE A 22 25.42 20.10 -13.70
N LYS A 23 25.03 20.89 -14.71
CA LYS A 23 25.93 21.80 -15.47
C LYS A 23 26.74 22.74 -14.58
N ASN A 24 26.15 23.23 -13.48
CA ASN A 24 26.77 24.19 -12.57
C ASN A 24 27.22 23.54 -11.24
N GLY A 25 27.34 22.21 -11.21
CA GLY A 25 27.59 21.46 -9.97
C GLY A 25 26.40 21.44 -9.03
N ILE A 26 26.66 21.18 -7.74
CA ILE A 26 25.65 21.02 -6.69
C ILE A 26 25.81 22.01 -5.54
N SER A 27 26.95 22.68 -5.39
CA SER A 27 27.21 23.55 -4.23
C SER A 27 26.25 24.75 -4.14
N HIS A 28 25.69 25.21 -5.26
CA HIS A 28 24.75 26.34 -5.31
C HIS A 28 23.29 25.96 -5.07
N LEU A 29 22.97 24.66 -4.95
CA LEU A 29 21.60 24.22 -4.78
C LEU A 29 21.10 24.55 -3.36
N SER A 30 20.09 25.41 -3.27
CA SER A 30 19.30 25.62 -2.06
C SER A 30 18.04 24.75 -2.11
N GLN A 31 17.57 24.30 -0.94
CA GLN A 31 16.33 23.51 -0.81
C GLN A 31 16.26 22.25 -1.71
N VAL A 32 17.35 21.47 -1.74
CA VAL A 32 17.46 20.24 -2.55
C VAL A 32 16.31 19.26 -2.27
N SER A 33 15.52 19.00 -3.32
CA SER A 33 14.37 18.10 -3.30
C SER A 33 14.77 16.62 -3.19
N GLY A 34 13.82 15.75 -2.85
CA GLY A 34 14.05 14.29 -2.80
C GLY A 34 14.60 13.72 -4.13
N PRO A 35 13.97 14.00 -5.29
CA PRO A 35 14.47 13.57 -6.59
C PRO A 35 15.90 14.08 -6.88
N GLU A 36 16.22 15.31 -6.48
CA GLU A 36 17.57 15.85 -6.65
C GLU A 36 18.60 15.11 -5.80
N ARG A 37 18.27 14.80 -4.54
CA ARG A 37 19.16 13.99 -3.68
C ARG A 37 19.44 12.62 -4.28
N LYS A 38 18.43 11.96 -4.84
CA LYS A 38 18.58 10.67 -5.53
C LYS A 38 19.53 10.79 -6.73
N GLN A 39 19.42 11.85 -7.51
CA GLN A 39 20.31 12.11 -8.64
C GLN A 39 21.74 12.43 -8.22
N ILE A 40 21.92 13.16 -7.11
CA ILE A 40 23.25 13.42 -6.52
C ILE A 40 23.88 12.10 -6.06
N ALA A 41 23.11 11.21 -5.43
CA ALA A 41 23.60 9.91 -4.96
C ALA A 41 24.18 9.05 -6.09
N HIS A 42 23.56 9.06 -7.29
CA HIS A 42 24.04 8.31 -8.46
C HIS A 42 25.45 8.72 -8.92
N VAL A 43 25.82 9.99 -8.77
CA VAL A 43 27.08 10.53 -9.31
C VAL A 43 28.15 10.76 -8.24
N LEU A 44 27.77 10.77 -6.97
CA LEU A 44 28.63 11.23 -5.88
C LEU A 44 29.93 10.43 -5.78
N VAL A 45 29.87 9.10 -5.76
CA VAL A 45 31.06 8.25 -5.59
C VAL A 45 32.07 8.48 -6.71
N ALA A 46 31.61 8.50 -7.97
CA ALA A 46 32.46 8.73 -9.14
C ALA A 46 33.21 10.07 -9.07
N CYS A 47 32.54 11.11 -8.55
CA CYS A 47 33.14 12.42 -8.37
C CYS A 47 34.18 12.47 -7.25
N LEU A 48 34.14 11.54 -6.28
CA LEU A 48 35.05 11.50 -5.14
C LEU A 48 36.29 10.62 -5.36
N VAL A 49 36.25 9.67 -6.30
CA VAL A 49 37.36 8.76 -6.58
C VAL A 49 38.66 9.53 -6.86
N GLY A 50 39.73 9.17 -6.14
CA GLY A 50 41.05 9.76 -6.26
C GLY A 50 41.21 11.16 -5.65
N LYS A 51 40.17 11.70 -4.99
CA LYS A 51 40.19 13.04 -4.37
C LYS A 51 39.90 13.04 -2.87
N VAL A 52 39.39 11.92 -2.34
CA VAL A 52 39.15 11.73 -0.90
C VAL A 52 39.91 10.49 -0.41
N PRO A 53 40.25 10.43 0.90
CA PRO A 53 40.89 9.26 1.48
C PRO A 53 40.06 7.99 1.29
N LYS A 54 40.74 6.86 1.08
CA LYS A 54 40.10 5.56 0.81
C LYS A 54 39.06 5.20 1.87
N ARG A 55 39.39 5.37 3.16
CA ARG A 55 38.46 5.08 4.28
C ARG A 55 37.17 5.90 4.19
N ALA A 56 37.27 7.20 3.95
CA ALA A 56 36.10 8.06 3.78
C ALA A 56 35.27 7.64 2.55
N LEU A 57 35.91 7.27 1.44
CA LEU A 57 35.22 6.78 0.25
C LEU A 57 34.44 5.49 0.53
N ILE A 58 35.03 4.55 1.28
CA ILE A 58 34.35 3.31 1.67
C ILE A 58 33.13 3.62 2.56
N ALA A 59 33.25 4.52 3.53
CA ALA A 59 32.12 4.91 4.38
C ALA A 59 30.97 5.55 3.57
N ILE A 60 31.30 6.43 2.60
CA ILE A 60 30.29 7.04 1.71
C ILE A 60 29.61 5.98 0.84
N ARG A 61 30.40 5.08 0.24
CA ARG A 61 29.87 3.99 -0.58
C ARG A 61 28.94 3.08 0.25
N SER A 62 29.36 2.71 1.44
CA SER A 62 28.59 1.83 2.33
C SER A 62 27.24 2.45 2.70
N LEU A 63 27.18 3.75 2.98
CA LEU A 63 25.90 4.45 3.19
C LEU A 63 24.97 4.39 1.96
N LEU A 64 25.52 4.52 0.76
CA LEU A 64 24.73 4.42 -0.47
C LEU A 64 24.26 2.99 -0.71
N ASP A 65 25.15 2.02 -0.57
CA ASP A 65 24.82 0.59 -0.69
C ASP A 65 23.71 0.22 0.32
N PHE A 66 23.80 0.67 1.58
CA PHE A 66 22.75 0.50 2.59
C PHE A 66 21.42 1.15 2.17
N THR A 67 21.47 2.36 1.63
CA THR A 67 20.28 3.09 1.16
C THR A 67 19.57 2.34 0.03
N TYR A 68 20.32 1.72 -0.89
CA TYR A 68 19.74 0.94 -1.98
C TYR A 68 19.23 -0.42 -1.50
N LEU A 69 19.99 -1.13 -0.66
CA LEU A 69 19.58 -2.42 -0.11
C LEU A 69 18.30 -2.31 0.71
N SER A 70 18.20 -1.31 1.59
CA SER A 70 17.00 -1.08 2.42
C SER A 70 15.73 -0.73 1.63
N GLN A 71 15.86 -0.42 0.33
CA GLN A 71 14.74 -0.11 -0.57
C GLN A 71 14.31 -1.32 -1.41
N TYR A 72 14.82 -2.51 -1.13
CA TYR A 72 14.35 -3.71 -1.82
C TYR A 72 12.86 -3.93 -1.55
N ALA A 73 12.13 -4.35 -2.59
CA ALA A 73 10.70 -4.64 -2.51
C ALA A 73 10.40 -5.93 -1.72
N SER A 74 11.42 -6.70 -1.39
CA SER A 74 11.33 -7.88 -0.55
C SER A 74 12.67 -8.15 0.13
N HIS A 75 12.63 -8.66 1.35
CA HIS A 75 13.80 -9.08 2.09
C HIS A 75 13.68 -10.54 2.51
N ASP A 76 14.81 -11.22 2.51
CA ASP A 76 15.06 -12.55 3.03
C ASP A 76 16.28 -12.50 3.98
N GLU A 77 16.65 -13.62 4.59
CA GLU A 77 17.79 -13.68 5.52
C GLU A 77 19.11 -13.26 4.85
N VAL A 78 19.26 -13.56 3.56
CA VAL A 78 20.47 -13.25 2.79
C VAL A 78 20.60 -11.74 2.54
N THR A 79 19.54 -11.09 2.07
CA THR A 79 19.52 -9.64 1.82
C THR A 79 19.58 -8.82 3.10
N LEU A 80 19.04 -9.34 4.22
CA LEU A 80 19.25 -8.76 5.54
C LEU A 80 20.72 -8.87 5.98
N GLY A 81 21.37 -10.01 5.71
CA GLY A 81 22.82 -10.16 5.90
C GLY A 81 23.64 -9.14 5.12
N TYR A 82 23.30 -8.89 3.84
CA TYR A 82 23.95 -7.83 3.06
C TYR A 82 23.79 -6.43 3.68
N LEU A 83 22.61 -6.15 4.25
CA LEU A 83 22.33 -4.87 4.89
C LEU A 83 23.17 -4.70 6.18
N GLU A 84 23.31 -5.78 6.96
CA GLU A 84 24.16 -5.83 8.15
C GLU A 84 25.63 -5.66 7.82
N ASP A 85 26.15 -6.40 6.83
CA ASP A 85 27.54 -6.33 6.38
C ASP A 85 27.91 -4.90 5.97
N VAL A 86 27.08 -4.27 5.14
CA VAL A 86 27.32 -2.90 4.67
C VAL A 86 27.25 -1.90 5.82
N LEU A 87 26.37 -2.11 6.80
CA LEU A 87 26.27 -1.26 7.98
C LEU A 87 27.53 -1.39 8.87
N ASN A 88 28.05 -2.60 9.03
CA ASN A 88 29.30 -2.85 9.76
C ASN A 88 30.50 -2.16 9.09
N VAL A 89 30.62 -2.27 7.76
CA VAL A 89 31.67 -1.58 6.98
C VAL A 89 31.55 -0.06 7.12
N TYR A 90 30.33 0.48 7.18
CA TYR A 90 30.13 1.91 7.45
C TYR A 90 30.68 2.29 8.84
N TYR A 91 30.32 1.57 9.90
CA TYR A 91 30.76 1.89 11.26
C TYR A 91 32.28 1.73 11.45
N GLU A 92 32.92 0.78 10.76
CA GLU A 92 34.38 0.60 10.79
C GLU A 92 35.14 1.80 10.19
N HIS A 93 34.51 2.52 9.26
CA HIS A 93 35.19 3.58 8.50
C HIS A 93 34.63 4.99 8.71
N MET A 94 33.51 5.15 9.41
CA MET A 94 32.87 6.45 9.62
C MET A 94 33.74 7.43 10.42
N ASP A 95 34.60 6.92 11.30
CA ASP A 95 35.55 7.71 12.10
C ASP A 95 36.50 8.54 11.22
N ALA A 96 36.71 8.15 9.97
CA ALA A 96 37.46 8.91 8.98
C ALA A 96 36.93 10.35 8.85
N PHE A 97 35.61 10.57 8.92
CA PHE A 97 35.04 11.92 8.85
C PHE A 97 35.45 12.80 10.04
N ILE A 98 35.70 12.19 11.20
CA ILE A 98 36.18 12.88 12.39
C ILE A 98 37.69 13.09 12.29
N ALA A 99 38.44 12.05 11.93
CA ALA A 99 39.89 12.09 11.79
C ALA A 99 40.37 13.15 10.77
N TYR A 100 39.63 13.31 9.67
CA TYR A 100 39.92 14.34 8.65
C TYR A 100 39.24 15.69 8.93
N GLY A 101 38.67 15.88 10.12
CA GLY A 101 38.10 17.16 10.57
C GLY A 101 36.83 17.60 9.83
N CYS A 102 36.14 16.70 9.11
CA CYS A 102 34.89 17.05 8.42
C CYS A 102 33.75 17.31 9.40
N ARG A 103 33.74 16.64 10.56
CA ARG A 103 32.76 16.78 11.66
C ARG A 103 33.42 16.53 13.00
N LYS A 104 32.93 17.18 14.06
CA LYS A 104 33.40 16.91 15.45
C LYS A 104 32.87 15.59 16.02
N HIS A 105 31.66 15.22 15.64
CA HIS A 105 31.00 13.98 16.05
C HIS A 105 29.99 13.53 14.97
N LEU A 106 29.59 12.26 15.03
CA LEU A 106 28.59 11.67 14.14
C LEU A 106 27.28 11.30 14.87
N ASN A 107 27.07 11.80 16.09
CA ASN A 107 25.82 11.68 16.85
C ASN A 107 24.66 12.44 16.16
N ILE A 108 24.19 11.90 15.04
CA ILE A 108 23.13 12.44 14.21
C ILE A 108 22.03 11.38 14.21
N PRO A 109 20.77 11.74 14.58
CA PRO A 109 19.68 10.76 14.66
C PRO A 109 19.52 9.90 13.41
N LYS A 110 19.78 10.45 12.23
CA LYS A 110 19.71 9.73 10.94
C LYS A 110 20.77 8.63 10.76
N PHE A 111 21.95 8.77 11.38
CA PHE A 111 22.96 7.70 11.35
C PHE A 111 22.69 6.65 12.42
N HIS A 112 22.16 7.07 13.58
CA HIS A 112 21.71 6.13 14.61
C HIS A 112 20.52 5.30 14.12
N SER A 113 19.60 5.89 13.36
CA SER A 113 18.42 5.17 12.86
C SER A 113 18.73 4.01 11.93
N LEU A 114 19.90 3.99 11.28
CA LEU A 114 20.30 2.89 10.38
C LEU A 114 20.33 1.54 11.10
N HIS A 115 20.75 1.52 12.36
CA HIS A 115 20.77 0.29 13.17
C HIS A 115 19.38 -0.33 13.33
N HIS A 116 18.35 0.51 13.43
CA HIS A 116 16.98 0.05 13.65
C HIS A 116 16.35 -0.60 12.41
N TYR A 117 16.95 -0.48 11.22
CA TYR A 117 16.39 -1.10 10.00
C TYR A 117 16.44 -2.63 10.05
N LEU A 118 17.49 -3.20 10.63
CA LEU A 118 17.65 -4.66 10.76
C LEU A 118 16.55 -5.27 11.64
N ASP A 119 16.06 -4.52 12.63
CA ASP A 119 14.91 -4.91 13.46
C ASP A 119 13.56 -4.53 12.84
N SER A 120 13.51 -3.37 12.17
CA SER A 120 12.26 -2.81 11.65
C SER A 120 11.74 -3.60 10.46
N ILE A 121 12.62 -4.01 9.55
CA ILE A 121 12.23 -4.70 8.31
C ILE A 121 11.55 -6.05 8.63
N PRO A 122 12.09 -6.92 9.48
CA PRO A 122 11.40 -8.16 9.87
C PRO A 122 10.08 -7.94 10.60
N ARG A 123 9.94 -6.86 11.37
CA ARG A 123 8.75 -6.61 12.21
C ARG A 123 7.62 -5.87 11.48
N MET A 124 7.96 -4.96 10.58
CA MET A 124 7.02 -4.03 9.92
C MET A 124 6.94 -4.24 8.40
N GLY A 125 7.77 -5.13 7.84
CA GLY A 125 7.92 -5.34 6.42
C GLY A 125 8.90 -4.36 5.78
N THR A 126 8.86 -4.28 4.46
CA THR A 126 9.73 -3.40 3.65
C THR A 126 9.50 -1.93 3.94
N THR A 127 10.51 -1.09 3.64
CA THR A 127 10.52 0.33 4.03
C THR A 127 9.43 1.16 3.39
N ASP A 128 8.86 0.70 2.27
CA ASP A 128 7.72 1.31 1.59
C ASP A 128 6.40 1.19 2.39
N ASN A 129 6.25 0.17 3.23
CA ASN A 129 5.04 -0.02 4.04
C ASN A 129 4.82 1.06 5.11
N TYR A 130 5.90 1.71 5.57
CA TYR A 130 5.85 2.67 6.67
C TYR A 130 6.58 3.98 6.35
N ASN A 131 6.84 4.27 5.08
CA ASN A 131 7.34 5.57 4.66
C ASN A 131 6.24 6.64 4.69
N THR A 132 6.64 7.90 4.56
CA THR A 132 5.72 9.04 4.55
C THR A 132 5.38 9.51 3.14
N GLU A 133 5.91 8.89 2.08
CA GLU A 133 5.72 9.35 0.69
C GLU A 133 4.25 9.29 0.27
N MET A 134 3.54 8.23 0.68
CA MET A 134 2.11 8.10 0.43
C MET A 134 1.34 9.26 1.05
N PHE A 135 1.62 9.61 2.31
CA PHE A 135 0.96 10.72 3.00
C PHE A 135 1.33 12.08 2.39
N GLU A 136 2.58 12.27 1.97
CA GLU A 136 3.01 13.46 1.23
C GLU A 136 2.27 13.61 -0.10
N ARG A 137 2.02 12.50 -0.81
CA ARG A 137 1.22 12.48 -2.03
C ARG A 137 -0.23 12.85 -1.75
N LEU A 138 -0.85 12.24 -0.74
CA LEU A 138 -2.22 12.56 -0.32
C LEU A 138 -2.35 14.03 0.10
N HIS A 139 -1.32 14.63 0.68
CA HIS A 139 -1.32 16.04 1.05
C HIS A 139 -1.47 16.98 -0.18
N ILE A 140 -1.05 16.54 -1.38
CA ILE A 140 -1.32 17.28 -2.62
C ILE A 140 -2.82 17.34 -2.90
N ASP A 141 -3.47 16.18 -2.84
CA ASP A 141 -4.86 16.03 -3.24
C ASP A 141 -5.83 16.55 -2.18
N PHE A 142 -5.58 16.24 -0.90
CA PHE A 142 -6.48 16.57 0.20
C PHE A 142 -6.26 17.96 0.79
N ALA A 143 -5.04 18.52 0.72
CA ALA A 143 -4.76 19.85 1.25
C ALA A 143 -4.45 20.87 0.14
N LYS A 144 -3.42 20.66 -0.67
CA LYS A 144 -2.95 21.71 -1.60
C LYS A 144 -4.00 22.08 -2.65
N LYS A 145 -4.71 21.10 -3.23
CA LYS A 145 -5.78 21.37 -4.19
C LYS A 145 -6.99 22.05 -3.54
N GLY A 146 -7.41 21.57 -2.38
CA GLY A 146 -8.49 22.19 -1.60
C GLY A 146 -8.17 23.64 -1.21
N TRP A 147 -6.96 23.88 -0.70
CA TRP A 147 -6.47 25.21 -0.35
C TRP A 147 -6.53 26.16 -1.54
N ARG A 148 -5.97 25.76 -2.70
CA ARG A 148 -5.99 26.55 -3.95
C ARG A 148 -7.39 26.83 -4.48
N ALA A 149 -8.36 25.97 -4.18
CA ALA A 149 -9.75 26.14 -4.58
C ALA A 149 -10.58 26.98 -3.58
N SER A 150 -10.01 27.32 -2.42
CA SER A 150 -10.64 28.16 -1.40
C SER A 150 -10.37 29.64 -1.64
N ASN A 151 -11.11 30.51 -0.95
CA ASN A 151 -10.84 31.95 -0.94
C ASN A 151 -9.75 32.36 0.09
N HIS A 152 -9.06 31.39 0.71
CA HIS A 152 -8.03 31.58 1.75
C HIS A 152 -8.50 32.34 3.00
N ARG A 153 -9.81 32.33 3.31
CA ARG A 153 -10.38 32.91 4.53
C ARG A 153 -11.32 31.90 5.17
N ASP A 154 -11.00 31.43 6.38
CA ASP A 154 -11.72 30.33 7.01
C ASP A 154 -11.83 29.13 6.05
N GLU A 155 -10.64 28.67 5.64
CA GLU A 155 -10.41 27.73 4.55
C GLU A 155 -10.86 26.31 4.87
N PHE A 156 -10.79 25.88 6.14
CA PHE A 156 -10.97 24.48 6.52
C PHE A 156 -12.36 23.95 6.10
N PRO A 157 -13.49 24.64 6.41
CA PRO A 157 -14.81 24.22 5.93
C PRO A 157 -14.91 24.18 4.40
N GLN A 158 -14.22 25.08 3.70
CA GLN A 158 -14.22 25.14 2.24
C GLN A 158 -13.44 23.98 1.63
N MET A 159 -12.28 23.65 2.21
CA MET A 159 -11.45 22.51 1.82
C MET A 159 -12.19 21.19 2.02
N ILE A 160 -12.86 21.01 3.16
CA ILE A 160 -13.70 19.83 3.43
C ILE A 160 -14.83 19.73 2.41
N ARG A 161 -15.56 20.83 2.17
CA ARG A 161 -16.64 20.85 1.18
C ARG A 161 -16.14 20.55 -0.23
N TRP A 162 -14.97 21.07 -0.60
CA TRP A 162 -14.33 20.79 -1.88
C TRP A 162 -13.99 19.30 -2.01
N LEU A 163 -13.41 18.70 -0.96
CA LEU A 163 -13.07 17.28 -0.93
C LEU A 163 -14.31 16.39 -1.05
N SER A 164 -15.37 16.66 -0.26
CA SER A 164 -16.62 15.91 -0.35
C SER A 164 -17.26 15.98 -1.75
N ARG A 165 -17.11 17.11 -2.45
CA ARG A 165 -17.56 17.22 -3.84
C ARG A 165 -16.74 16.35 -4.79
N GLN A 166 -15.41 16.32 -4.63
CA GLN A 166 -14.55 15.46 -5.43
C GLN A 166 -14.90 13.97 -5.22
N GLU A 167 -15.09 13.55 -3.96
CA GLU A 167 -15.48 12.17 -3.64
C GLU A 167 -16.83 11.80 -4.26
N LYS A 168 -17.84 12.67 -4.16
CA LYS A 168 -19.15 12.46 -4.79
C LYS A 168 -19.05 12.36 -6.32
N MET A 169 -18.24 13.20 -6.95
CA MET A 169 -18.02 13.13 -8.40
C MET A 169 -17.31 11.85 -8.83
N VAL A 170 -16.33 11.37 -8.05
CA VAL A 170 -15.65 10.10 -8.32
C VAL A 170 -16.60 8.91 -8.13
N ALA A 171 -17.39 8.91 -7.06
CA ALA A 171 -18.41 7.89 -6.82
C ALA A 171 -19.45 7.85 -7.94
N PHE A 172 -19.93 9.02 -8.37
CA PHE A 172 -20.87 9.13 -9.48
C PHE A 172 -20.26 8.64 -10.80
N ARG A 173 -19.01 8.99 -11.10
CA ARG A 173 -18.32 8.47 -12.30
C ARG A 173 -18.22 6.96 -12.30
N LYS A 174 -17.86 6.35 -11.15
CA LYS A 174 -17.82 4.88 -11.01
C LYS A 174 -19.21 4.26 -11.21
N TYR A 175 -20.25 4.93 -10.73
CA TYR A 175 -21.63 4.51 -10.96
C TYR A 175 -22.00 4.50 -12.45
N ILE A 176 -21.69 5.58 -13.18
CA ILE A 176 -21.93 5.63 -14.64
C ILE A 176 -21.16 4.52 -15.37
N GLN A 177 -19.86 4.35 -15.06
CA GLN A 177 -19.04 3.31 -15.67
C GLN A 177 -19.61 1.90 -15.42
N ARG A 178 -20.21 1.67 -14.25
CA ARG A 178 -20.89 0.41 -13.94
C ARG A 178 -22.11 0.21 -14.83
N LEU A 179 -22.96 1.22 -14.99
CA LEU A 179 -24.13 1.13 -15.86
C LEU A 179 -23.74 0.84 -17.32
N GLU A 180 -22.71 1.53 -17.83
CA GLU A 180 -22.18 1.29 -19.17
C GLU A 180 -21.69 -0.16 -19.33
N LEU A 181 -21.06 -0.73 -18.29
CA LEU A 181 -20.63 -2.12 -18.29
C LEU A 181 -21.81 -3.10 -18.24
N GLU A 182 -22.83 -2.81 -17.44
CA GLU A 182 -24.07 -3.60 -17.35
C GLU A 182 -24.79 -3.63 -18.71
N ASP A 183 -24.88 -2.49 -19.41
CA ASP A 183 -25.48 -2.38 -20.74
C ASP A 183 -24.69 -3.21 -21.78
N LEU A 184 -23.35 -3.16 -21.74
CA LEU A 184 -22.50 -3.95 -22.63
C LEU A 184 -22.66 -5.46 -22.40
N VAL A 185 -22.71 -5.91 -21.14
CA VAL A 185 -22.93 -7.33 -20.81
C VAL A 185 -24.31 -7.78 -21.26
N ALA A 186 -25.35 -6.96 -21.04
CA ALA A 186 -26.70 -7.27 -21.48
C ALA A 186 -26.80 -7.39 -23.01
N SER A 187 -26.05 -6.58 -23.76
CA SER A 187 -25.98 -6.71 -25.23
C SER A 187 -25.22 -7.95 -25.69
N ALA A 188 -24.16 -8.36 -24.98
CA ALA A 188 -23.40 -9.56 -25.33
C ALA A 188 -24.17 -10.85 -25.02
N GLU A 189 -24.95 -10.88 -23.94
CA GLU A 189 -25.83 -12.03 -23.61
C GLU A 189 -26.99 -12.20 -24.60
N GLN A 190 -27.31 -11.20 -25.42
CA GLN A 190 -28.34 -11.29 -26.47
C GLN A 190 -27.81 -11.86 -27.80
N ASP A 191 -26.50 -11.83 -28.03
CA ASP A 191 -25.88 -12.30 -29.28
C ASP A 191 -25.51 -13.80 -29.24
N ASP A 192 -25.61 -14.47 -28.08
CA ASP A 192 -25.28 -15.90 -27.88
C ASP A 192 -26.53 -16.82 -27.75
N ASP A 193 -27.76 -16.29 -27.83
CA ASP A 193 -29.02 -17.06 -27.70
C ASP A 193 -29.44 -17.71 -29.05
N ASP A 194 -28.60 -18.57 -29.65
CA ASP A 194 -28.97 -19.44 -30.77
C ASP A 194 -28.94 -20.96 -30.43
N ASP A 195 -28.65 -21.37 -29.18
CA ASP A 195 -28.73 -22.79 -28.79
C ASP A 195 -29.46 -23.02 -27.44
N GLU A 196 -30.63 -23.65 -27.56
CA GLU A 196 -31.44 -24.41 -26.60
C GLU A 196 -31.83 -23.78 -25.23
N GLU A 197 -33.14 -23.54 -25.09
CA GLU A 197 -33.87 -23.33 -23.85
C GLU A 197 -33.56 -24.43 -22.80
N ASP A 198 -32.63 -24.17 -21.87
CA ASP A 198 -32.71 -24.74 -20.53
C ASP A 198 -33.00 -23.65 -19.50
N ALA A 199 -34.03 -23.90 -18.71
CA ALA A 199 -34.75 -22.92 -17.93
C ALA A 199 -33.82 -22.19 -16.96
N ARG A 200 -33.64 -20.88 -17.17
CA ARG A 200 -33.04 -19.95 -16.19
C ARG A 200 -33.86 -20.01 -14.90
N GLN A 201 -33.45 -20.87 -13.97
CA GLN A 201 -34.17 -21.09 -12.71
C GLN A 201 -34.22 -19.80 -11.88
N PRO A 202 -35.35 -19.48 -11.22
CA PRO A 202 -35.56 -18.20 -10.58
C PRO A 202 -34.62 -18.00 -9.40
N MET A 203 -33.75 -16.96 -9.45
CA MET A 203 -32.91 -16.54 -8.32
C MET A 203 -33.79 -16.09 -7.15
N GLN A 204 -33.49 -16.57 -5.94
CA GLN A 204 -34.07 -16.00 -4.73
C GLN A 204 -33.21 -14.82 -4.29
N SER A 205 -33.82 -13.63 -4.19
CA SER A 205 -33.21 -12.48 -3.53
C SER A 205 -33.28 -12.68 -2.02
N TYR A 206 -32.14 -12.58 -1.34
CA TYR A 206 -32.11 -12.53 0.11
C TYR A 206 -31.56 -11.18 0.54
N THR A 207 -32.30 -10.58 1.47
CA THR A 207 -31.99 -9.42 2.33
C THR A 207 -31.06 -8.36 1.75
N GLN A 208 -31.61 -7.16 1.55
CA GLN A 208 -30.81 -5.94 1.39
C GLN A 208 -29.89 -5.78 2.60
N ASN A 209 -28.61 -5.55 2.36
CA ASN A 209 -27.71 -5.14 3.43
C ASN A 209 -28.05 -3.70 3.87
N PRO A 210 -27.51 -3.22 5.01
CA PRO A 210 -27.74 -1.85 5.48
C PRO A 210 -27.29 -0.74 4.51
N ALA A 211 -26.57 -1.08 3.44
CA ALA A 211 -26.18 -0.17 2.37
C ALA A 211 -27.08 -0.31 1.12
N GLY A 212 -28.21 -1.01 1.22
CA GLY A 212 -29.19 -1.21 0.14
C GLY A 212 -28.77 -2.23 -0.94
N ALA A 213 -27.63 -2.90 -0.80
CA ALA A 213 -27.19 -3.91 -1.77
C ALA A 213 -27.93 -5.22 -1.53
N THR A 214 -28.48 -5.79 -2.61
CA THR A 214 -29.20 -7.06 -2.59
C THR A 214 -28.27 -8.18 -3.05
N VAL A 215 -28.26 -9.29 -2.33
CA VAL A 215 -27.55 -10.50 -2.77
C VAL A 215 -28.57 -11.50 -3.30
N ALA A 216 -28.25 -12.13 -4.42
CA ALA A 216 -29.10 -13.12 -5.04
C ALA A 216 -28.28 -14.37 -5.36
N ILE A 217 -28.82 -15.53 -5.01
CA ILE A 217 -28.20 -16.85 -5.20
C ILE A 217 -29.12 -17.74 -6.01
N ALA A 218 -28.54 -18.84 -6.50
CA ALA A 218 -29.30 -19.93 -7.07
C ALA A 218 -30.37 -20.42 -6.09
N LYS A 219 -31.55 -20.76 -6.60
CA LYS A 219 -32.66 -21.31 -5.80
C LYS A 219 -32.27 -22.59 -5.06
N TYR A 220 -31.43 -23.40 -5.69
CA TYR A 220 -30.93 -24.64 -5.12
C TYR A 220 -29.41 -24.57 -5.01
N PRO A 221 -28.81 -24.98 -3.88
CA PRO A 221 -27.37 -25.02 -3.73
C PRO A 221 -26.77 -26.07 -4.68
N PRO A 222 -25.68 -25.77 -5.40
CA PRO A 222 -24.92 -26.78 -6.15
C PRO A 222 -24.44 -27.93 -5.27
N PHE A 223 -24.21 -27.64 -3.98
CA PHE A 223 -23.72 -28.59 -3.00
C PHE A 223 -24.59 -28.56 -1.73
N PRO A 224 -25.75 -29.24 -1.72
CA PRO A 224 -26.62 -29.29 -0.55
C PRO A 224 -26.03 -30.11 0.59
N HIS A 225 -26.37 -29.75 1.82
CA HIS A 225 -26.17 -30.54 3.04
C HIS A 225 -24.72 -31.02 3.27
N LYS A 226 -23.73 -30.19 2.95
CA LYS A 226 -22.31 -30.50 3.16
C LYS A 226 -21.97 -30.44 4.64
N LEU A 227 -21.23 -31.46 5.11
CA LEU A 227 -20.74 -31.53 6.48
C LEU A 227 -19.72 -30.41 6.73
N LEU A 228 -19.78 -29.79 7.91
CA LEU A 228 -18.86 -28.72 8.30
C LEU A 228 -17.38 -29.17 8.19
N SER A 229 -17.08 -30.39 8.62
CA SER A 229 -15.72 -30.96 8.51
C SER A 229 -15.25 -31.13 7.05
N THR A 230 -16.16 -31.51 6.15
CA THR A 230 -15.84 -31.61 4.72
C THR A 230 -15.56 -30.23 4.13
N ILE A 231 -16.27 -29.20 4.56
CA ILE A 231 -16.04 -27.81 4.13
C ILE A 231 -14.66 -27.35 4.58
N GLU A 232 -14.30 -27.59 5.84
CA GLU A 232 -12.99 -27.24 6.40
C GLU A 232 -11.83 -27.84 5.61
N SER A 233 -11.95 -29.12 5.23
CA SER A 233 -10.92 -29.80 4.44
C SER A 233 -10.93 -29.42 2.95
N ALA A 234 -12.10 -29.33 2.32
CA ALA A 234 -12.22 -29.19 0.87
C ALA A 234 -12.00 -27.75 0.38
N HIS A 235 -12.27 -26.76 1.24
CA HIS A 235 -12.07 -25.33 0.93
C HIS A 235 -10.86 -24.72 1.64
N HIS A 236 -9.97 -25.53 2.22
CA HIS A 236 -8.79 -25.09 2.97
C HIS A 236 -9.12 -24.06 4.07
N CYS A 237 -10.21 -24.29 4.80
CA CYS A 237 -10.74 -23.39 5.82
C CYS A 237 -10.79 -24.09 7.19
N PRO A 238 -9.64 -24.42 7.81
CA PRO A 238 -9.56 -25.31 8.98
C PRO A 238 -10.30 -24.82 10.24
N SER A 239 -10.60 -23.52 10.32
CA SER A 239 -11.29 -22.91 11.47
C SER A 239 -12.74 -22.53 11.16
N PHE A 240 -13.32 -23.05 10.08
CA PHE A 240 -14.65 -22.63 9.60
C PHE A 240 -15.71 -22.74 10.69
N SER A 241 -15.79 -23.87 11.39
CA SER A 241 -16.78 -24.06 12.48
C SER A 241 -16.59 -23.06 13.62
N ALA A 242 -15.34 -22.75 13.99
CA ALA A 242 -15.03 -21.81 15.06
C ALA A 242 -15.40 -20.36 14.69
N VAL A 243 -15.15 -19.98 13.43
CA VAL A 243 -15.52 -18.68 12.88
C VAL A 243 -17.04 -18.57 12.74
N LEU A 244 -17.71 -19.62 12.28
CA LEU A 244 -19.17 -19.67 12.16
C LEU A 244 -19.85 -19.47 13.52
N LYS A 245 -19.36 -20.12 14.58
CA LYS A 245 -19.86 -19.89 15.96
C LYS A 245 -19.70 -18.43 16.39
N THR A 246 -18.56 -17.83 16.07
CA THR A 246 -18.27 -16.42 16.40
C THR A 246 -19.23 -15.48 15.63
N TYR A 247 -19.46 -15.77 14.35
CA TYR A 247 -20.39 -15.02 13.51
C TYR A 247 -21.83 -15.13 14.02
N LEU A 248 -22.33 -16.34 14.29
CA LEU A 248 -23.69 -16.54 14.82
C LEU A 248 -23.88 -15.87 16.17
N ASN A 249 -22.87 -15.91 17.06
CA ASN A 249 -22.89 -15.18 18.33
C ASN A 249 -23.05 -13.67 18.13
N SER A 250 -22.45 -13.08 17.09
CA SER A 250 -22.61 -11.65 16.76
C SER A 250 -24.02 -11.25 16.35
N LEU A 251 -24.84 -12.22 15.91
CA LEU A 251 -26.24 -12.00 15.52
C LEU A 251 -27.21 -12.15 16.70
N MET A 252 -26.74 -12.60 17.87
CA MET A 252 -27.59 -12.77 19.05
C MET A 252 -27.90 -11.42 19.72
N GLN A 253 -29.10 -11.28 20.28
CA GLN A 253 -29.47 -10.08 21.05
C GLN A 253 -28.53 -9.82 22.25
N ASN A 254 -28.02 -10.89 22.86
CA ASN A 254 -27.07 -10.85 23.97
C ASN A 254 -25.85 -11.73 23.65
N PRO A 255 -24.84 -11.19 22.93
CA PRO A 255 -23.68 -11.95 22.51
C PRO A 255 -22.80 -12.35 23.71
N GLN A 256 -22.37 -13.61 23.75
CA GLN A 256 -21.38 -14.10 24.71
C GLN A 256 -20.04 -13.42 24.45
N ARG A 257 -19.36 -12.95 25.51
CA ARG A 257 -18.08 -12.23 25.39
C ARG A 257 -16.85 -13.12 25.54
N ARG A 258 -17.00 -14.28 26.18
CA ARG A 258 -15.89 -15.21 26.44
C ARG A 258 -15.71 -16.16 25.26
N GLN A 259 -14.57 -16.07 24.57
CA GLN A 259 -14.28 -16.88 23.39
C GLN A 259 -14.39 -18.39 23.65
N ASN A 260 -13.86 -18.86 24.78
CA ASN A 260 -13.92 -20.28 25.14
C ASN A 260 -15.38 -20.75 25.28
N ALA A 261 -16.24 -19.96 25.93
CA ALA A 261 -17.66 -20.28 26.09
C ALA A 261 -18.42 -20.29 24.74
N ILE A 262 -17.98 -19.50 23.75
CA ILE A 262 -18.52 -19.55 22.38
C ILE A 262 -18.10 -20.85 21.70
N GLN A 263 -16.83 -21.24 21.84
CA GLN A 263 -16.29 -22.42 21.18
C GLN A 263 -16.78 -23.73 21.80
N ASP A 264 -17.05 -23.76 23.09
CA ASP A 264 -17.62 -24.90 23.81
C ASP A 264 -19.09 -25.14 23.44
N HIS A 265 -19.76 -24.16 22.84
CA HIS A 265 -21.14 -24.30 22.43
C HIS A 265 -21.28 -25.19 21.20
N PHE A 266 -22.18 -26.17 21.25
CA PHE A 266 -22.51 -27.01 20.10
C PHE A 266 -23.38 -26.23 19.10
N LEU A 267 -23.07 -26.36 17.80
CA LEU A 267 -23.94 -25.89 16.74
C LEU A 267 -25.17 -26.82 16.65
N PRO A 268 -26.39 -26.30 16.51
CA PRO A 268 -27.59 -27.13 16.40
C PRO A 268 -27.70 -27.90 15.07
N PHE A 269 -26.76 -27.66 14.14
CA PHE A 269 -26.66 -28.33 12.86
C PHE A 269 -25.21 -28.72 12.57
N THR A 270 -25.03 -29.76 11.78
CA THR A 270 -23.73 -30.29 11.35
C THR A 270 -23.51 -30.19 9.84
N ARG A 271 -24.54 -29.73 9.12
CA ARG A 271 -24.56 -29.62 7.66
C ARG A 271 -25.08 -28.25 7.24
N VAL A 272 -24.49 -27.70 6.19
CA VAL A 272 -24.92 -26.44 5.57
C VAL A 272 -24.88 -26.58 4.05
N ASP A 273 -25.68 -25.76 3.39
CA ASP A 273 -25.70 -25.67 1.94
C ASP A 273 -24.56 -24.77 1.45
N VAL A 274 -23.85 -25.20 0.41
CA VAL A 274 -22.71 -24.46 -0.15
C VAL A 274 -23.06 -23.96 -1.55
N PHE A 275 -22.95 -22.65 -1.72
CA PHE A 275 -23.13 -21.94 -2.99
C PHE A 275 -21.75 -21.55 -3.54
N THR A 276 -21.55 -21.76 -4.84
CA THR A 276 -20.29 -21.43 -5.53
C THR A 276 -20.29 -20.04 -6.15
N SER A 277 -21.46 -19.43 -6.30
CA SER A 277 -21.63 -18.09 -6.85
C SER A 277 -22.78 -17.35 -6.18
N PHE A 278 -22.68 -16.03 -6.19
CA PHE A 278 -23.76 -15.11 -5.84
C PHE A 278 -23.68 -13.93 -6.80
N LYS A 279 -24.82 -13.30 -7.10
CA LYS A 279 -24.85 -12.00 -7.77
C LYS A 279 -25.14 -10.93 -6.73
N LEU A 280 -24.36 -9.85 -6.79
CA LEU A 280 -24.55 -8.68 -5.94
C LEU A 280 -25.17 -7.56 -6.77
N PHE A 281 -26.36 -7.13 -6.39
CA PHE A 281 -27.04 -5.97 -6.96
C PHE A 281 -26.85 -4.78 -6.04
N LEU A 282 -26.10 -3.79 -6.50
CA LEU A 282 -25.92 -2.55 -5.78
C LEU A 282 -27.12 -1.61 -6.04
N PRO A 283 -27.54 -0.79 -5.06
CA PRO A 283 -28.64 0.14 -5.27
C PRO A 283 -28.32 1.13 -6.40
N LYS A 284 -29.35 1.57 -7.13
CA LYS A 284 -29.21 2.66 -8.11
C LYS A 284 -29.34 4.00 -7.39
N ILE A 285 -28.66 5.01 -7.93
CA ILE A 285 -28.82 6.38 -7.44
C ILE A 285 -30.27 6.80 -7.67
N GLY A 286 -31.00 7.08 -6.60
CA GLY A 286 -32.44 7.37 -6.62
C GLY A 286 -33.34 6.30 -5.99
N ASP A 287 -32.82 5.10 -5.70
CA ASP A 287 -33.57 4.04 -4.99
C ASP A 287 -33.61 4.26 -3.46
N GLU A 288 -33.03 5.37 -2.97
CA GLU A 288 -32.94 5.77 -1.57
C GLU A 288 -34.31 6.21 -1.00
N SER A 289 -35.27 5.30 -0.92
CA SER A 289 -36.55 5.58 -0.25
C SER A 289 -36.48 5.49 1.28
N SER A 290 -35.32 5.14 1.87
CA SER A 290 -35.11 5.13 3.32
C SER A 290 -33.62 5.06 3.70
N PHE A 291 -32.91 6.18 3.62
CA PHE A 291 -31.68 6.39 4.39
C PHE A 291 -31.83 7.63 5.28
N ILE A 292 -32.68 7.49 6.30
CA ILE A 292 -32.69 8.31 7.52
C ILE A 292 -32.66 7.34 8.70
#